data_AF-E1WX24-F1
#
_entry.id   AF-E1WX24-F1
#
_cell.length_a   1.000
_cell.length_b   1.000
_cell.length_c   1.000
_cell.angle_alpha   90.00
_cell.angle_beta   90.00
_cell.angle_gamma   90.00
#
_symmetry.space_group_name_H-M   'P 1'
#
loop_
_entity.id
_entity.type
_entity.pdbx_description
1 polymer ?
#
loop_
_entity_poly.entity_id
_entity_poly.type
_entity_poly.pdbx_seq_one_letter_code
_entity_poly.pdbx_strand_id
1 'polypeptide(L)'
;MKRVSTAILILSFAYLFNFLVGQDEQLLISEKKTELSKVVQSRLLQDSRVSRKDESTVDEFSLKLQELPTFSEVQNLSNEDVHHTPDLVKRAGVVIGEVHQSAQVRPVLRPSALKFFTQCAEDDETIHSIRALCLKKVISLIAEWKLSSPISLSKIPPRVFTLASKI
;
A
#
# COMPACT_ATOMS: atom_id res chain seq x y z
N MET A 1 29.45 -12.18 56.50
CA MET A 1 29.88 -13.16 55.47
C MET A 1 29.34 -12.70 54.13
N LYS A 2 30.23 -12.34 53.19
CA LYS A 2 29.92 -11.74 51.89
C LYS A 2 29.83 -12.83 50.81
N ARG A 3 28.70 -12.96 50.12
CA ARG A 3 28.54 -13.78 48.92
C ARG A 3 28.22 -12.86 47.75
N VAL A 4 29.26 -12.43 47.06
CA VAL A 4 29.21 -11.79 45.74
C VAL A 4 30.28 -12.50 44.90
N SER A 5 30.08 -12.56 43.58
CA SER A 5 31.04 -13.03 42.57
C SER A 5 30.92 -14.50 42.16
N THR A 6 30.01 -14.76 41.23
CA THR A 6 30.21 -15.83 40.24
C THR A 6 29.43 -15.55 38.95
N ALA A 7 28.30 -14.84 39.02
CA ALA A 7 27.47 -14.54 37.84
C ALA A 7 28.09 -13.53 36.85
N ILE A 8 28.99 -12.64 37.29
CA ILE A 8 29.55 -11.57 36.44
C ILE A 8 30.64 -12.08 35.49
N LEU A 9 31.31 -13.19 35.80
CA LEU A 9 32.42 -13.71 35.00
C LEU A 9 31.98 -14.44 33.72
N ILE A 10 30.75 -14.96 33.67
CA ILE A 10 30.26 -15.76 32.53
C ILE A 10 29.80 -14.86 31.37
N LEU A 11 29.23 -13.69 31.66
CA LEU A 11 28.73 -12.77 30.62
C LEU A 11 29.85 -12.11 29.81
N SER A 12 31.03 -11.90 30.40
CA SER A 12 32.17 -11.28 29.72
C SER A 12 32.82 -12.21 28.69
N PHE A 13 32.80 -13.52 28.91
CA PHE A 13 33.41 -14.50 28.00
C PHE A 13 32.61 -14.70 26.71
N ALA A 14 31.28 -14.62 26.77
CA ALA A 14 30.41 -14.76 25.60
C ALA A 14 30.56 -13.57 24.62
N TYR A 15 30.88 -12.38 25.11
CA TYR A 15 31.08 -11.20 24.27
C TYR A 15 32.41 -11.24 23.51
N LEU A 16 33.49 -11.74 24.13
CA LEU A 16 34.80 -11.84 23.48
C LEU A 16 34.85 -12.93 22.39
N PHE A 17 34.11 -14.03 22.57
CA PHE A 17 34.08 -15.10 21.58
C PHE A 17 33.37 -14.69 20.28
N ASN A 18 32.30 -13.91 20.37
CA ASN A 18 31.62 -13.38 19.17
C ASN A 18 32.45 -12.34 18.40
N PHE A 19 33.37 -11.63 19.07
CA PHE A 19 34.20 -10.63 18.41
C PHE A 19 35.35 -11.26 17.59
N LEU A 20 35.93 -12.36 18.08
CA LEU A 20 37.07 -13.02 17.41
C LEU A 20 36.69 -13.85 16.18
N VAL A 21 35.47 -14.40 16.12
CA VAL A 21 35.02 -15.20 14.97
C VAL A 21 34.63 -14.32 13.76
N GLY A 22 34.47 -13.00 13.93
CA GLY A 22 33.98 -12.10 12.88
C GLY A 22 35.02 -11.47 11.95
N GLN A 23 36.33 -11.74 12.11
CA GLN A 23 37.38 -11.03 11.33
C GLN A 23 37.99 -11.80 10.16
N ASP A 24 37.81 -13.13 10.05
CA ASP A 24 38.50 -13.91 9.01
C ASP A 24 37.74 -14.03 7.66
N GLU A 25 36.48 -13.60 7.56
CA GLU A 25 35.72 -13.73 6.30
C GLU A 25 35.96 -12.61 5.26
N GLN A 26 36.66 -11.53 5.62
CA GLN A 26 36.78 -10.36 4.73
C GLN A 26 37.89 -10.45 3.68
N LEU A 27 38.85 -11.38 3.80
CA LEU A 27 39.99 -11.42 2.88
C LEU A 27 39.76 -12.23 1.59
N LEU A 28 38.76 -13.11 1.56
CA LEU A 28 38.51 -14.03 0.43
C LEU A 28 37.53 -13.50 -0.63
N ILE A 29 36.93 -12.33 -0.43
CA ILE A 29 35.89 -11.77 -1.32
C ILE A 29 36.46 -10.80 -2.37
N SER A 30 37.73 -10.36 -2.22
CA SER A 30 38.31 -9.33 -3.10
C SER A 30 38.69 -9.87 -4.50
N GLU A 31 39.19 -11.10 -4.62
CA GLU A 31 39.71 -11.60 -5.91
C GLU A 31 38.64 -12.17 -6.86
N LYS A 32 37.44 -12.54 -6.37
CA LYS A 32 36.35 -13.03 -7.23
C LYS A 32 35.53 -11.93 -7.91
N LYS A 33 35.76 -10.66 -7.59
CA LYS A 33 34.96 -9.53 -8.12
C LYS A 33 35.28 -9.15 -9.58
N THR A 34 36.43 -9.56 -10.11
CA THR A 34 36.92 -9.02 -11.38
C THR A 34 36.49 -9.83 -12.61
N GLU A 35 36.19 -11.12 -12.46
CA GLU A 35 35.74 -11.96 -13.58
C GLU A 35 34.21 -12.03 -13.73
N LEU A 36 33.46 -11.87 -12.64
CA LEU A 36 31.99 -11.88 -12.67
C LEU A 36 31.39 -10.64 -13.37
N SER A 37 32.15 -9.54 -13.46
CA SER A 37 31.71 -8.28 -14.05
C SER A 37 31.50 -8.36 -15.58
N LYS A 38 32.15 -9.29 -16.29
CA LYS A 38 32.05 -9.35 -17.76
C LYS A 38 30.92 -10.27 -18.26
N VAL A 39 30.50 -11.26 -17.46
CA VAL A 39 29.40 -12.19 -17.81
C VAL A 39 28.02 -11.61 -17.45
N VAL A 40 27.94 -10.75 -16.42
CA VAL A 40 26.68 -10.08 -16.04
C VAL A 40 26.29 -8.99 -17.03
N GLN A 41 27.26 -8.32 -17.65
CA GLN A 41 26.99 -7.17 -18.53
C GLN A 41 26.44 -7.56 -19.90
N SER A 42 26.72 -8.77 -20.39
CA SER A 42 26.14 -9.29 -21.64
C SER A 42 24.70 -9.80 -21.49
N ARG A 43 24.27 -10.19 -20.29
CA ARG A 43 22.86 -10.55 -20.01
C ARG A 43 21.95 -9.34 -19.80
N LEU A 44 22.49 -8.21 -19.32
CA LEU A 44 21.72 -6.98 -19.10
C LEU A 44 21.26 -6.28 -20.40
N LEU A 45 21.88 -6.60 -21.55
CA LEU A 45 21.50 -6.01 -22.85
C LEU A 45 20.54 -6.89 -23.67
N GLN A 46 20.27 -8.12 -23.25
CA GLN A 46 19.30 -9.01 -23.91
C GLN A 46 17.90 -8.94 -23.30
N ASP A 47 17.76 -8.42 -22.07
CA ASP A 47 16.47 -8.28 -21.38
C ASP A 47 15.73 -6.96 -21.73
N SER A 48 16.39 -6.06 -22.47
CA SER A 48 15.80 -4.76 -22.86
C SER A 48 14.77 -4.86 -24.01
N ARG A 49 14.45 -6.07 -24.48
CA ARG A 49 13.49 -6.32 -25.58
C ARG A 49 12.28 -7.18 -25.17
N VAL A 50 12.03 -7.39 -23.87
CA VAL A 50 10.72 -7.89 -23.43
C VAL A 50 9.74 -6.71 -23.42
N SER A 51 9.12 -6.52 -24.59
CA SER A 51 7.71 -6.11 -24.71
C SER A 51 7.28 -4.91 -23.84
N ARG A 52 7.61 -3.70 -24.29
CA ARG A 52 6.63 -2.59 -24.24
C ARG A 52 5.48 -2.94 -25.19
N LYS A 53 4.64 -3.90 -24.81
CA LYS A 53 3.32 -4.05 -25.44
C LYS A 53 2.43 -3.05 -24.73
N ASP A 54 2.09 -2.00 -25.45
CA ASP A 54 1.01 -1.04 -25.21
C ASP A 54 0.06 -1.46 -24.10
N GLU A 55 0.40 -1.05 -22.87
CA GLU A 55 -0.48 -1.09 -21.71
C GLU A 55 -1.39 0.14 -21.77
N SER A 56 -2.11 0.28 -22.89
CA SER A 56 -3.34 1.08 -22.93
C SER A 56 -4.50 0.23 -22.41
N THR A 57 -4.27 -0.54 -21.36
CA THR A 57 -5.37 -1.01 -20.51
C THR A 57 -5.95 0.23 -19.87
N VAL A 58 -6.90 0.85 -20.58
CA VAL A 58 -7.78 1.87 -20.07
C VAL A 58 -8.25 1.36 -18.72
N ASP A 59 -7.87 2.08 -17.67
CA ASP A 59 -8.11 1.69 -16.29
C ASP A 59 -9.63 1.57 -16.09
N GLU A 60 -10.13 0.33 -16.02
CA GLU A 60 -11.56 -0.02 -16.09
C GLU A 60 -12.40 0.76 -15.08
N PHE A 61 -11.80 1.15 -13.95
CA PHE A 61 -12.49 1.86 -12.88
C PHE A 61 -12.23 3.37 -12.85
N SER A 62 -11.41 3.92 -13.75
CA SER A 62 -11.11 5.36 -13.75
C SER A 62 -12.35 6.24 -13.95
N LEU A 63 -13.29 5.80 -14.80
CA LEU A 63 -14.55 6.51 -15.02
C LEU A 63 -15.50 6.44 -13.81
N LYS A 64 -15.40 5.38 -12.99
CA LYS A 64 -16.23 5.23 -11.78
C LYS A 64 -15.95 6.28 -10.72
N LEU A 65 -14.79 6.93 -10.74
CA LEU A 65 -14.49 8.03 -9.81
C LEU A 65 -15.42 9.21 -10.02
N GLN A 66 -15.83 9.47 -11.26
CA GLN A 66 -16.73 10.57 -11.62
C GLN A 66 -18.18 10.32 -11.15
N GLU A 67 -18.51 9.09 -10.75
CA GLU A 67 -19.82 8.73 -10.19
C GLU A 67 -19.90 8.96 -8.67
N LEU A 68 -18.77 9.32 -8.03
CA LEU A 68 -18.72 9.57 -6.59
C LEU A 68 -19.20 10.99 -6.27
N PRO A 69 -19.96 11.17 -5.17
CA PRO A 69 -20.51 12.45 -4.80
C PRO A 69 -19.45 13.41 -4.26
N THR A 70 -19.52 14.63 -4.76
CA THR A 70 -18.69 15.75 -4.33
C THR A 70 -19.31 16.49 -3.15
N PHE A 71 -18.51 17.30 -2.45
CA PHE A 71 -19.02 18.22 -1.41
C PHE A 71 -20.04 19.21 -1.96
N SER A 72 -19.88 19.67 -3.20
CA SER A 72 -20.81 20.61 -3.84
C SER A 72 -22.20 20.00 -4.01
N GLU A 73 -22.28 18.75 -4.46
CA GLU A 73 -23.56 18.04 -4.60
C GLU A 73 -24.27 17.85 -3.26
N VAL A 74 -23.51 17.55 -2.19
CA VAL A 74 -24.09 17.40 -0.85
C VAL A 74 -24.58 18.72 -0.26
N GLN A 75 -23.92 19.84 -0.54
CA GLN A 75 -24.37 21.17 -0.09
C GLN A 75 -25.69 21.59 -0.73
N ASN A 76 -26.03 21.04 -1.90
CA ASN A 76 -27.26 21.33 -2.63
C ASN A 76 -28.44 20.41 -2.24
N LEU A 77 -28.24 19.51 -1.26
CA LEU A 77 -29.33 18.66 -0.76
C LEU A 77 -30.39 19.49 -0.04
N SER A 78 -31.65 19.03 -0.12
CA SER A 78 -32.73 19.61 0.68
C SER A 78 -32.53 19.29 2.17
N ASN A 79 -33.09 20.12 3.06
CA ASN A 79 -33.03 19.85 4.50
C ASN A 79 -33.63 18.48 4.86
N GLU A 80 -34.65 18.03 4.14
CA GLU A 80 -35.28 16.73 4.35
C GLU A 80 -34.31 15.58 4.06
N ASP A 81 -33.53 15.68 2.98
CA ASP A 81 -32.57 14.65 2.56
C ASP A 81 -31.39 14.51 3.53
N VAL A 82 -30.95 15.62 4.13
CA VAL A 82 -29.78 15.66 5.03
C VAL A 82 -30.01 14.89 6.34
N HIS A 83 -31.26 14.76 6.78
CA HIS A 83 -31.61 14.00 7.98
C HIS A 83 -31.71 12.48 7.76
N HIS A 84 -31.62 12.03 6.51
CA HIS A 84 -31.60 10.62 6.14
C HIS A 84 -30.24 10.22 5.57
N THR A 85 -30.14 9.00 5.03
CA THR A 85 -29.00 8.65 4.18
C THR A 85 -29.32 9.14 2.76
N PRO A 86 -28.66 10.19 2.26
CA PRO A 86 -29.00 10.75 0.95
C PRO A 86 -28.73 9.72 -0.15
N ASP A 87 -29.53 9.73 -1.21
CA ASP A 87 -29.41 8.74 -2.28
C ASP A 87 -28.06 8.79 -3.00
N LEU A 88 -27.43 9.97 -3.08
CA LEU A 88 -26.07 10.11 -3.60
C LEU A 88 -25.05 9.29 -2.79
N VAL A 89 -25.21 9.20 -1.47
CA VAL A 89 -24.32 8.38 -0.61
C VAL A 89 -24.59 6.89 -0.84
N LYS A 90 -25.86 6.50 -1.01
CA LYS A 90 -26.21 5.11 -1.33
C LYS A 90 -25.62 4.68 -2.67
N ARG A 91 -25.74 5.52 -3.71
CA ARG A 91 -25.16 5.26 -5.04
C ARG A 91 -23.65 5.11 -4.98
N ALA A 92 -22.96 5.98 -4.25
CA ALA A 92 -21.51 5.85 -4.04
C ALA A 92 -21.13 4.50 -3.39
N GLY A 93 -21.90 4.06 -2.40
CA GLY A 93 -21.74 2.76 -1.78
C GLY A 93 -21.90 1.59 -2.77
N VAL A 94 -22.87 1.68 -3.68
CA VAL A 94 -23.06 0.71 -4.77
C VAL A 94 -21.84 0.68 -5.69
N VAL A 95 -21.38 1.84 -6.18
CA VAL A 95 -20.19 1.94 -7.05
C VAL A 95 -18.96 1.32 -6.40
N ILE A 96 -18.69 1.65 -5.14
CA ILE A 96 -17.57 1.07 -4.37
C ILE A 96 -17.72 -0.45 -4.24
N GLY A 97 -18.95 -0.92 -4.00
CA GLY A 97 -19.27 -2.34 -3.92
C GLY A 97 -19.02 -3.08 -5.24
N GLU A 98 -19.46 -2.52 -6.36
CA GLU A 98 -19.28 -3.07 -7.71
C GLU A 98 -17.80 -3.19 -8.09
N VAL A 99 -17.00 -2.15 -7.82
CA VAL A 99 -15.55 -2.18 -8.05
C VAL A 99 -14.90 -3.29 -7.22
N HIS A 100 -15.25 -3.38 -5.93
CA HIS A 100 -14.72 -4.42 -5.05
C HIS A 100 -15.12 -5.82 -5.53
N GLN A 101 -16.40 -6.04 -5.84
CA GLN A 101 -16.93 -7.32 -6.30
C GLN A 101 -16.27 -7.74 -7.63
N SER A 102 -16.12 -6.81 -8.56
CA SER A 102 -15.46 -7.06 -9.85
C SER A 102 -14.02 -7.54 -9.67
N ALA A 103 -13.26 -6.91 -8.76
CA ALA A 103 -11.89 -7.32 -8.46
C ALA A 103 -11.79 -8.61 -7.63
N GLN A 104 -12.82 -8.97 -6.87
CA GLN A 104 -12.90 -10.27 -6.22
C GLN A 104 -13.13 -11.39 -7.23
N VAL A 105 -14.06 -11.19 -8.18
CA VAL A 105 -14.38 -12.18 -9.22
C VAL A 105 -13.25 -12.28 -10.27
N ARG A 106 -12.61 -11.16 -10.61
CA ARG A 106 -11.52 -11.08 -11.60
C ARG A 106 -10.25 -10.55 -10.93
N PRO A 107 -9.39 -11.42 -10.37
CA PRO A 107 -8.18 -11.00 -9.65
C PRO A 107 -7.22 -10.13 -10.47
N VAL A 108 -7.23 -10.25 -11.80
CA VAL A 108 -6.47 -9.39 -12.72
C VAL A 108 -6.81 -7.90 -12.57
N LEU A 109 -7.99 -7.56 -12.05
CA LEU A 109 -8.44 -6.18 -11.83
C LEU A 109 -8.08 -5.61 -10.47
N ARG A 110 -7.49 -6.40 -9.57
CA ARG A 110 -7.15 -5.95 -8.21
C ARG A 110 -6.22 -4.73 -8.20
N PRO A 111 -5.19 -4.62 -9.07
CA PRO A 111 -4.37 -3.40 -9.14
C PRO A 111 -5.18 -2.16 -9.52
N SER A 112 -6.04 -2.26 -10.55
CA SER A 112 -6.93 -1.17 -10.96
C SER A 112 -7.93 -0.79 -9.87
N ALA A 113 -8.54 -1.77 -9.19
CA ALA A 113 -9.47 -1.50 -8.09
C ALA A 113 -8.76 -0.84 -6.90
N LEU A 114 -7.55 -1.29 -6.56
CA LEU A 114 -6.76 -0.69 -5.49
C LEU A 114 -6.36 0.75 -5.83
N LYS A 115 -6.04 1.02 -7.09
CA LYS A 115 -5.79 2.38 -7.60
C LYS A 115 -7.05 3.24 -7.48
N PHE A 116 -8.22 2.74 -7.89
CA PHE A 116 -9.50 3.42 -7.70
C PHE A 116 -9.75 3.78 -6.22
N PHE A 117 -9.61 2.82 -5.29
CA PHE A 117 -9.84 3.10 -3.87
C PHE A 117 -8.83 4.11 -3.30
N THR A 118 -7.58 4.07 -3.77
CA THR A 118 -6.55 5.03 -3.38
C THR A 118 -6.90 6.44 -3.85
N GLN A 119 -7.27 6.58 -5.14
CA GLN A 119 -7.69 7.86 -5.70
C GLN A 119 -8.95 8.41 -5.01
N CYS A 120 -9.96 7.56 -4.78
CA CYS A 120 -11.15 7.92 -4.01
C CYS A 120 -10.84 8.39 -2.58
N ALA A 121 -9.88 7.77 -1.89
CA ALA A 121 -9.49 8.19 -0.55
C ALA A 121 -8.76 9.56 -0.56
N GLU A 122 -7.92 9.79 -1.57
CA GLU A 122 -7.09 10.99 -1.71
C GLU A 122 -7.83 12.20 -2.28
N ASP A 123 -8.90 11.99 -3.04
CA ASP A 123 -9.68 13.04 -3.68
C ASP A 123 -10.32 13.99 -2.65
N ASP A 124 -10.00 15.27 -2.72
CA ASP A 124 -10.48 16.29 -1.78
C ASP A 124 -11.88 16.82 -2.13
N GLU A 125 -12.36 16.58 -3.35
CA GLU A 125 -13.72 16.94 -3.77
C GLU A 125 -14.75 15.91 -3.28
N THR A 126 -14.39 14.62 -3.21
CA THR A 126 -15.25 13.55 -2.68
C THR A 126 -15.55 13.75 -1.19
N ILE A 127 -16.79 13.49 -0.78
CA ILE A 127 -17.20 13.68 0.62
C ILE A 127 -16.45 12.76 1.61
N HIS A 128 -16.19 13.28 2.82
CA HIS A 128 -15.35 12.60 3.82
C HIS A 128 -15.79 11.18 4.18
N SER A 129 -17.09 10.89 4.24
CA SER A 129 -17.60 9.55 4.57
C SER A 129 -17.24 8.51 3.49
N ILE A 130 -17.34 8.90 2.22
CA ILE A 130 -16.99 8.05 1.08
C ILE A 130 -15.46 7.87 1.02
N ARG A 131 -14.69 8.95 1.19
CA ARG A 131 -13.22 8.87 1.31
C ARG A 131 -12.78 7.91 2.42
N ALA A 132 -13.45 7.96 3.58
CA ALA A 132 -13.16 7.10 4.72
C ALA A 132 -13.46 5.62 4.41
N LEU A 133 -14.56 5.34 3.72
CA LEU A 133 -14.90 3.99 3.26
C LEU A 133 -13.85 3.47 2.27
N CYS A 134 -13.45 4.29 1.28
CA CYS A 134 -12.38 3.95 0.34
C CYS A 134 -11.05 3.70 1.05
N LEU A 135 -10.66 4.55 2.01
CA LEU A 135 -9.45 4.36 2.81
C LEU A 135 -9.49 3.05 3.59
N LYS A 136 -10.62 2.72 4.22
CA LYS A 136 -10.78 1.44 4.94
C LYS A 136 -10.57 0.26 3.99
N LYS A 137 -11.10 0.32 2.76
CA LYS A 137 -10.87 -0.69 1.72
C LYS A 137 -9.40 -0.79 1.33
N VAL A 138 -8.69 0.32 1.10
CA VAL A 138 -7.25 0.30 0.79
C VAL A 138 -6.48 -0.43 1.89
N ILE A 139 -6.69 -0.06 3.16
CA ILE A 139 -5.99 -0.65 4.30
C ILE A 139 -6.23 -2.17 4.39
N SER A 140 -7.49 -2.62 4.24
CA SER A 140 -7.80 -4.06 4.31
C SER A 140 -7.24 -4.83 3.11
N LEU A 141 -7.33 -4.26 1.91
CA LEU A 141 -7.07 -4.97 0.66
C LEU A 141 -5.58 -5.05 0.31
N ILE A 142 -4.75 -4.10 0.74
CA ILE A 142 -3.28 -4.20 0.61
C ILE A 142 -2.77 -5.50 1.23
N ALA A 143 -3.23 -5.81 2.45
CA ALA A 143 -2.86 -7.02 3.16
C ALA A 143 -3.48 -8.27 2.51
N GLU A 144 -4.77 -8.22 2.18
CA GLU A 144 -5.51 -9.36 1.60
C GLU A 144 -4.98 -9.76 0.22
N TRP A 145 -4.78 -8.78 -0.66
CA TRP A 145 -4.39 -9.01 -2.06
C TRP A 145 -2.88 -9.03 -2.27
N LYS A 146 -2.09 -8.76 -1.22
CA LYS A 146 -0.61 -8.71 -1.26
C LYS A 146 -0.08 -7.74 -2.33
N LEU A 147 -0.76 -6.61 -2.48
CA LEU A 147 -0.39 -5.54 -3.40
C LEU A 147 0.15 -4.35 -2.61
N SER A 148 1.14 -3.65 -3.15
CA SER A 148 1.51 -2.33 -2.63
C SER A 148 0.56 -1.27 -3.17
N SER A 149 0.24 -0.26 -2.37
CA SER A 149 -0.44 0.95 -2.84
C SER A 149 0.36 2.18 -2.47
N PRO A 150 0.62 3.11 -3.41
CA PRO A 150 1.28 4.37 -3.13
C PRO A 150 0.29 5.39 -2.52
N ILE A 151 -0.30 5.08 -1.37
CA ILE A 151 -1.22 6.01 -0.70
C ILE A 151 -0.45 7.19 -0.09
N SER A 152 -0.86 8.40 -0.43
CA SER A 152 -0.30 9.66 0.07
C SER A 152 -1.04 10.08 1.34
N LEU A 153 -0.54 9.63 2.50
CA LEU A 153 -1.15 9.96 3.80
C LEU A 153 -1.25 11.46 4.06
N SER A 154 -0.41 12.29 3.46
CA SER A 154 -0.48 13.76 3.56
C SER A 154 -1.73 14.36 2.92
N LYS A 155 -2.36 13.66 1.96
CA LYS A 155 -3.63 14.08 1.34
C LYS A 155 -4.87 13.61 2.12
N ILE A 156 -4.68 12.75 3.13
CA ILE A 156 -5.76 12.19 3.93
C ILE A 156 -5.91 13.02 5.21
N PRO A 157 -6.98 13.82 5.35
CA PRO A 157 -7.16 14.62 6.55
C PRO A 157 -7.43 13.72 7.78
N PRO A 158 -7.04 14.13 9.00
CA PRO A 158 -7.20 13.32 10.22
C PRO A 158 -8.64 12.86 10.47
N ARG A 159 -9.63 13.66 10.06
CA ARG A 159 -11.06 13.32 10.16
C ARG A 159 -11.42 12.08 9.32
N VAL A 160 -10.90 11.97 8.11
CA VAL A 160 -11.14 10.81 7.22
C VAL A 160 -10.50 9.56 7.82
N PHE A 161 -9.28 9.68 8.34
CA PHE A 161 -8.61 8.56 9.03
C PHE A 161 -9.39 8.08 10.26
N THR A 162 -9.88 9.01 11.07
CA THR A 162 -10.68 8.73 12.27
C THR A 162 -12.02 8.07 11.93
N LEU A 163 -12.62 8.40 10.79
CA LEU A 163 -13.84 7.74 10.31
C LEU A 163 -13.54 6.32 9.81
N ALA A 164 -12.47 6.15 9.02
CA ALA A 164 -12.09 4.86 8.46
C ALA A 164 -11.78 3.80 9.53
N SER A 165 -11.31 4.22 10.72
CA SER A 165 -11.05 3.31 11.84
C SER A 165 -12.31 2.87 12.60
N LYS A 166 -13.44 3.57 12.41
CA LYS A 166 -14.72 3.31 13.09
C LYS A 166 -15.71 2.49 12.25
N ILE A 167 -15.54 2.52 10.93
CA ILE A 167 -16.31 1.73 9.96
C ILE A 167 -15.68 0.33 9.89
#